data_AF-A0A7S3LY13-F1
#
_entry.id   AF-A0A7S3LY13-F1
#
_cell.length_a   1.000
_cell.length_b   1.000
_cell.length_c   1.000
_cell.angle_alpha   90.00
_cell.angle_beta   90.00
_cell.angle_gamma   90.00
#
_symmetry.space_group_name_H-M   'P 1'
#
loop_
_entity.id
_entity.type
_entity.pdbx_description
1 polymer ?
#
loop_
_entity_poly.entity_id
_entity_poly.type
_entity_poly.pdbx_seq_one_letter_code
_entity_poly.pdbx_strand_id
1 'polypeptide(L)'
;EGTFLHSAPIHLTSSQFLASGRTESTLRHRGMGNTQVLPSSIHHHLEEEFKRLKGDTKDYLTADDLGQIRPIHDVFLNFQHLGTLFAIDNDKDGKVTLKELIAFAEVCALRRSMYRPHEYETQLQGYFTIEMWKKVTQPLGKKDFVAWFLRLVQYCGKDGEDSMQEDGF
;
A
#
# COMPACT_ATOMS: atom_id res chain seq x y z
N GLU A 1 57.78 23.84 -18.38
CA GLU A 1 57.41 22.48 -17.93
C GLU A 1 56.04 22.57 -17.26
N GLY A 2 54.99 22.17 -17.98
CA GLY A 2 53.61 22.28 -17.52
C GLY A 2 52.88 20.99 -17.87
N THR A 3 52.69 20.14 -16.87
CA THR A 3 52.02 18.85 -16.99
C THR A 3 50.51 19.05 -17.11
N PHE A 4 49.99 18.79 -18.31
CA PHE A 4 48.56 18.64 -18.59
C PHE A 4 48.03 17.36 -17.95
N LEU A 5 47.05 17.47 -17.06
CA LEU A 5 46.28 16.35 -16.54
C LEU A 5 45.27 15.91 -17.62
N HIS A 6 45.49 14.72 -18.19
CA HIS A 6 44.50 14.04 -19.02
C HIS A 6 43.42 13.41 -18.15
N SER A 7 42.20 13.94 -18.23
CA SER A 7 40.98 13.32 -17.72
C SER A 7 40.66 12.07 -18.54
N ALA A 8 40.62 10.90 -17.88
CA ALA A 8 40.16 9.66 -18.49
C ALA A 8 38.61 9.60 -18.48
N PRO A 9 37.96 9.15 -19.58
CA PRO A 9 36.52 8.92 -19.60
C PRO A 9 36.15 7.60 -18.91
N ILE A 10 35.22 7.67 -17.95
CA ILE A 10 34.65 6.50 -17.27
C ILE A 10 33.60 5.88 -18.19
N HIS A 11 33.97 4.80 -18.88
CA HIS A 11 33.01 3.92 -19.54
C HIS A 11 32.34 3.02 -18.48
N LEU A 12 31.09 3.33 -18.13
CA LEU A 12 30.21 2.40 -17.41
C LEU A 12 29.66 1.39 -18.41
N THR A 13 30.26 0.20 -18.43
CA THR A 13 29.78 -0.92 -19.24
C THR A 13 28.58 -1.59 -18.57
N SER A 14 27.41 -1.41 -19.17
CA SER A 14 26.19 -2.18 -18.92
C SER A 14 26.37 -3.63 -19.38
N SER A 15 26.93 -4.49 -18.53
CA SER A 15 26.72 -5.95 -18.58
C SER A 15 27.46 -6.63 -17.44
N GLN A 16 26.75 -6.92 -16.35
CA GLN A 16 26.98 -8.08 -15.48
C GLN A 16 25.88 -8.10 -14.41
N PHE A 17 24.68 -8.50 -14.80
CA PHE A 17 23.66 -8.95 -13.85
C PHE A 17 22.78 -10.02 -14.50
N LEU A 18 23.40 -11.16 -14.83
CA LEU A 18 22.69 -12.41 -15.07
C LEU A 18 23.49 -13.56 -14.44
N ALA A 19 22.73 -14.52 -13.91
CA ALA A 19 23.16 -15.81 -13.37
C ALA A 19 23.55 -15.84 -11.87
N SER A 20 22.52 -15.80 -11.01
CA SER A 20 22.41 -16.86 -10.01
C SER A 20 20.97 -17.38 -10.02
N GLY A 21 20.73 -18.36 -10.89
CA GLY A 21 19.51 -19.13 -10.89
C GLY A 21 19.40 -19.91 -9.59
N ARG A 22 18.55 -19.45 -8.67
CA ARG A 22 17.85 -20.35 -7.76
C ARG A 22 16.52 -20.67 -8.41
N THR A 23 16.44 -21.88 -8.92
CA THR A 23 15.19 -22.55 -9.25
C THR A 23 14.32 -22.58 -7.99
N GLU A 24 13.33 -21.70 -7.89
CA GLU A 24 12.20 -21.83 -6.95
C GLU A 24 11.28 -22.98 -7.41
N SER A 25 11.82 -24.19 -7.35
CA SER A 25 11.07 -25.43 -7.40
C SER A 25 11.32 -26.10 -6.06
N THR A 26 10.48 -25.78 -5.06
CA THR A 26 10.06 -26.59 -3.89
C THR A 26 9.49 -25.65 -2.82
N LEU A 27 8.29 -25.09 -3.08
CA LEU A 27 7.43 -24.50 -2.05
C LEU A 27 5.97 -24.87 -2.37
N ARG A 28 5.74 -26.17 -2.61
CA ARG A 28 4.41 -26.78 -2.65
C ARG A 28 4.36 -27.86 -1.58
N HIS A 29 4.11 -27.46 -0.34
CA HIS A 29 3.34 -28.18 0.69
C HIS A 29 3.67 -27.60 2.07
N ARG A 30 2.91 -26.60 2.51
CA ARG A 30 2.69 -26.36 3.94
C ARG A 30 1.42 -25.55 4.15
N GLY A 31 0.47 -26.13 4.89
CA GLY A 31 -0.56 -25.40 5.62
C GLY A 31 -1.91 -25.35 4.94
N MET A 32 -2.76 -26.31 5.30
CA MET A 32 -4.21 -26.22 5.22
C MET A 32 -4.69 -24.88 5.76
N GLY A 33 -5.71 -24.31 5.11
CA GLY A 33 -6.26 -22.98 5.37
C GLY A 33 -6.59 -22.76 6.84
N ASN A 34 -5.68 -22.11 7.55
CA ASN A 34 -5.99 -21.45 8.79
C ASN A 34 -6.45 -20.06 8.37
N THR A 35 -7.72 -19.91 8.02
CA THR A 35 -8.34 -18.60 7.86
C THR A 35 -8.28 -17.96 9.24
N GLN A 36 -7.25 -17.15 9.50
CA GLN A 36 -7.17 -16.34 10.70
C GLN A 36 -8.34 -15.37 10.62
N VAL A 37 -9.43 -15.73 11.29
CA VAL A 37 -10.59 -14.86 11.44
C VAL A 37 -10.14 -13.65 12.22
N LEU A 38 -10.36 -12.46 11.66
CA LEU A 38 -10.05 -11.21 12.32
C LEU A 38 -10.79 -11.16 13.68
N PRO A 39 -10.11 -10.84 14.80
CA PRO A 39 -10.78 -10.69 16.09
C PRO A 39 -11.95 -9.70 15.99
N SER A 40 -13.09 -10.03 16.60
CA SER A 40 -14.31 -9.20 16.54
C SER A 40 -14.08 -7.76 17.02
N SER A 41 -13.14 -7.56 17.95
CA SER A 41 -12.76 -6.23 18.42
C SER A 41 -12.09 -5.37 17.34
N ILE A 42 -11.22 -5.96 16.51
CA ILE A 42 -10.57 -5.26 15.40
C ILE A 42 -11.60 -4.94 14.32
N HIS A 43 -12.47 -5.91 14.00
CA HIS A 43 -13.55 -5.69 13.04
C HIS A 43 -14.45 -4.51 13.46
N HIS A 44 -14.93 -4.54 14.70
CA HIS A 44 -15.79 -3.49 15.25
C HIS A 44 -15.11 -2.11 15.21
N HIS A 45 -13.83 -2.03 15.61
CA HIS A 45 -13.07 -0.78 15.54
C HIS A 45 -12.98 -0.24 14.11
N LEU A 46 -12.70 -1.10 13.12
CA LEU A 46 -12.63 -0.67 11.72
C LEU A 46 -13.99 -0.19 11.20
N GLU A 47 -15.09 -0.82 11.61
CA GLU A 47 -16.44 -0.35 11.26
C GLU A 47 -16.74 1.02 11.87
N GLU A 48 -16.38 1.24 13.13
CA GLU A 48 -16.57 2.52 13.82
C GLU A 48 -15.73 3.63 13.17
N GLU A 49 -14.46 3.37 12.89
CA GLU A 49 -13.56 4.33 12.24
C GLU A 49 -13.99 4.62 10.80
N PHE A 50 -14.41 3.59 10.05
CA PHE A 50 -14.95 3.76 8.70
C PHE A 50 -16.20 4.64 8.71
N LYS A 51 -17.14 4.37 9.63
CA LYS A 51 -18.34 5.19 9.80
C LYS A 51 -18.00 6.62 10.19
N ARG A 52 -17.04 6.82 11.09
CA ARG A 52 -16.60 8.14 11.56
C ARG A 52 -15.99 8.97 10.43
N LEU A 53 -15.13 8.37 9.60
CA LEU A 53 -14.35 9.07 8.59
C LEU A 53 -15.13 9.29 7.29
N LYS A 54 -15.97 8.34 6.89
CA LYS A 54 -16.76 8.49 5.66
C LYS A 54 -17.85 9.58 5.79
N GLY A 55 -18.32 9.88 7.00
CA GLY A 55 -19.47 10.74 7.24
C GLY A 55 -20.77 10.19 6.64
N ASP A 56 -21.69 11.07 6.27
CA ASP A 56 -23.01 10.70 5.75
C ASP A 56 -23.10 10.73 4.21
N THR A 57 -22.14 11.34 3.52
CA THR A 57 -22.23 11.65 2.09
C THR A 57 -21.58 10.61 1.19
N LYS A 58 -20.59 9.86 1.68
CA LYS A 58 -19.84 8.84 0.93
C LYS A 58 -19.89 7.46 1.57
N ASP A 59 -19.67 6.45 0.73
CA ASP A 59 -19.60 5.03 1.06
C ASP A 59 -18.16 4.47 0.96
N TYR A 60 -17.17 5.34 0.92
CA TYR A 60 -15.74 5.02 0.81
C TYR A 60 -14.85 5.99 1.59
N LEU A 61 -13.60 5.60 1.79
CA LEU A 61 -12.51 6.42 2.33
C LEU A 61 -11.51 6.79 1.24
N THR A 62 -10.99 8.02 1.28
CA THR A 62 -9.85 8.48 0.46
C THR A 62 -8.53 8.19 1.17
N ALA A 63 -7.40 8.43 0.50
CA ALA A 63 -6.08 8.32 1.12
C ALA A 63 -5.93 9.21 2.38
N ASP A 64 -6.52 10.41 2.35
CA ASP A 64 -6.49 11.35 3.48
C ASP A 64 -7.33 10.86 4.66
N ASP A 65 -8.49 10.25 4.37
CA ASP A 65 -9.31 9.63 5.41
C ASP A 65 -8.56 8.47 6.07
N LEU A 66 -7.89 7.61 5.28
CA LEU A 66 -7.11 6.49 5.80
C LEU A 66 -5.98 6.95 6.73
N GLY A 67 -5.32 8.07 6.39
CA GLY A 67 -4.31 8.69 7.25
C GLY A 67 -4.84 9.15 8.62
N GLN A 68 -6.16 9.31 8.75
CA GLN A 68 -6.84 9.71 9.99
C GLN A 68 -7.45 8.54 10.77
N ILE A 69 -7.28 7.29 10.31
CA ILE A 69 -7.66 6.11 11.09
C ILE A 69 -6.83 6.06 12.37
N ARG A 70 -7.51 5.97 13.50
CA ARG A 70 -6.87 5.85 14.80
C ARG A 70 -6.21 4.46 14.91
N PRO A 71 -4.96 4.39 15.38
CA PRO A 71 -4.28 3.11 15.58
C PRO A 71 -5.10 2.17 16.48
N ILE A 72 -5.15 0.90 16.08
CA ILE A 72 -5.67 -0.18 16.91
C ILE A 72 -4.51 -0.67 17.79
N HIS A 73 -4.78 -0.93 19.07
CA HIS A 73 -3.77 -1.48 19.97
C HIS A 73 -3.04 -2.67 19.33
N ASP A 74 -1.71 -2.62 19.31
CA ASP A 74 -0.80 -3.63 18.76
C ASP A 74 -0.82 -3.87 17.24
N VAL A 75 -1.59 -3.09 16.48
CA VAL A 75 -1.61 -3.16 15.00
C VAL A 75 -1.23 -1.80 14.42
N PHE A 76 0.02 -1.70 13.96
CA PHE A 76 0.49 -0.52 13.26
C PHE A 76 0.18 -0.64 11.76
N LEU A 77 -0.74 0.20 11.27
CA LEU A 77 -1.04 0.34 9.86
C LEU A 77 -0.53 1.69 9.38
N ASN A 78 0.49 1.68 8.52
CA ASN A 78 1.02 2.89 7.93
C ASN A 78 0.37 3.15 6.57
N PHE A 79 -0.63 4.03 6.54
CA PHE A 79 -1.33 4.44 5.32
C PHE A 79 -0.60 5.52 4.51
N GLN A 80 0.56 6.01 4.96
CA GLN A 80 1.40 6.94 4.19
C GLN A 80 2.34 6.21 3.22
N HIS A 81 2.47 4.89 3.37
CA HIS A 81 3.32 4.07 2.52
C HIS A 81 2.59 3.66 1.24
N LEU A 82 3.16 3.98 0.08
CA LEU A 82 2.52 3.77 -1.23
C LEU A 82 2.14 2.30 -1.51
N GLY A 83 3.00 1.35 -1.14
CA GLY A 83 2.68 -0.07 -1.29
C GLY A 83 1.49 -0.48 -0.44
N THR A 84 1.31 0.13 0.73
CA THR A 84 0.16 -0.13 1.62
C THR A 84 -1.12 0.37 0.97
N LEU A 85 -1.13 1.61 0.46
CA LEU A 85 -2.27 2.18 -0.26
C LEU A 85 -2.65 1.35 -1.49
N PHE A 86 -1.65 0.87 -2.24
CA PHE A 86 -1.88 -0.01 -3.38
C PHE A 86 -2.48 -1.37 -2.98
N ALA A 87 -2.10 -1.89 -1.82
CA ALA A 87 -2.56 -3.19 -1.34
C ALA A 87 -3.99 -3.15 -0.81
N ILE A 88 -4.38 -2.05 -0.13
CA ILE A 88 -5.72 -1.91 0.47
C ILE A 88 -6.80 -1.61 -0.58
N ASP A 89 -6.55 -0.70 -1.52
CA ASP A 89 -7.47 -0.37 -2.62
C ASP A 89 -7.43 -1.51 -3.63
N ASN A 90 -8.32 -2.50 -3.54
CA ASN A 90 -8.18 -3.76 -4.25
C ASN A 90 -8.53 -3.61 -5.73
N ASP A 91 -9.60 -2.87 -6.05
CA ASP A 91 -10.06 -2.62 -7.41
C ASP A 91 -9.31 -1.46 -8.12
N LYS A 92 -8.44 -0.75 -7.38
CA LYS A 92 -7.55 0.29 -7.87
C LYS A 92 -8.32 1.52 -8.34
N ASP A 93 -9.46 1.84 -7.74
CA ASP A 93 -10.27 3.01 -8.11
C ASP A 93 -9.87 4.31 -7.36
N GLY A 94 -8.92 4.23 -6.43
CA GLY A 94 -8.46 5.35 -5.60
C GLY A 94 -9.30 5.58 -4.35
N LYS A 95 -10.26 4.70 -4.07
CA LYS A 95 -11.16 4.72 -2.93
C LYS A 95 -11.03 3.40 -2.16
N VAL A 96 -11.38 3.43 -0.89
CA VAL A 96 -11.34 2.24 -0.04
C VAL A 96 -12.68 2.03 0.61
N THR A 97 -13.29 0.90 0.32
CA THR A 97 -14.53 0.45 0.96
C THR A 97 -14.25 -0.23 2.30
N LEU A 98 -15.28 -0.37 3.15
CA LEU A 98 -15.17 -1.10 4.40
C LEU A 98 -14.73 -2.55 4.17
N LYS A 99 -15.25 -3.18 3.11
CA LYS A 99 -14.91 -4.56 2.74
C LYS A 99 -13.41 -4.70 2.44
N GLU A 100 -12.85 -3.75 1.72
CA GLU A 100 -11.41 -3.74 1.41
C GLU A 100 -10.55 -3.47 2.64
N LEU A 101 -10.98 -2.53 3.50
CA LEU A 101 -10.30 -2.26 4.76
C LEU A 101 -10.26 -3.49 5.67
N ILE A 102 -11.36 -4.25 5.78
CA ILE A 102 -11.42 -5.51 6.53
C ILE A 102 -10.51 -6.57 5.90
N ALA A 103 -10.60 -6.77 4.58
CA ALA A 103 -9.76 -7.75 3.87
C ALA A 103 -8.26 -7.43 4.03
N PHE A 104 -7.91 -6.14 4.01
CA PHE A 104 -6.55 -5.68 4.27
C PHE A 104 -6.10 -5.98 5.70
N ALA A 105 -6.96 -5.76 6.70
CA ALA A 105 -6.67 -6.09 8.10
C ALA A 105 -6.46 -7.59 8.32
N GLU A 106 -7.22 -8.45 7.63
CA GLU A 106 -7.02 -9.91 7.65
C GLU A 106 -5.65 -10.31 7.10
N VAL A 107 -5.21 -9.69 6.00
CA VAL A 107 -3.87 -9.90 5.46
C VAL A 107 -2.81 -9.46 6.48
N CYS A 108 -3.00 -8.31 7.13
CA CYS A 108 -2.08 -7.81 8.15
C CYS A 108 -2.00 -8.75 9.37
N ALA A 109 -3.14 -9.30 9.83
CA ALA A 109 -3.21 -10.25 10.92
C ALA A 109 -2.51 -11.57 10.57
N LEU A 110 -2.74 -12.10 9.36
CA LEU A 110 -2.05 -13.29 8.87
C LEU A 110 -0.53 -13.09 8.87
N ARG A 111 -0.05 -11.93 8.40
CA ARG A 111 1.38 -11.59 8.37
C ARG A 111 1.96 -11.34 9.76
N ARG A 112 1.18 -10.84 10.72
CA ARG A 112 1.62 -10.62 12.11
C ARG A 112 2.16 -11.90 12.74
N SER A 113 1.53 -13.03 12.46
CA SER A 113 1.98 -14.34 12.97
C SER A 113 3.34 -14.79 12.43
N MET A 114 3.82 -14.18 11.33
CA MET A 114 5.06 -14.57 10.64
C MET A 114 6.26 -13.70 11.01
N TYR A 115 6.04 -12.52 11.61
CA TYR A 115 7.08 -11.53 11.84
C TYR A 115 7.33 -11.28 13.32
N ARG A 116 8.55 -10.89 13.66
CA ARG A 116 8.88 -10.46 15.02
C ARG A 116 8.20 -9.12 15.30
N PRO A 117 7.69 -8.88 16.53
CA PRO A 117 6.97 -7.63 16.83
C PRO A 117 7.73 -6.34 16.47
N HIS A 118 9.05 -6.31 16.68
CA HIS A 118 9.91 -5.15 16.39
C HIS A 118 10.27 -4.98 14.91
N GLU A 119 10.07 -6.01 14.08
CA GLU A 119 10.31 -5.96 12.63
C GLU A 119 9.01 -5.86 11.84
N TYR A 120 7.86 -5.99 12.51
CA TYR A 120 6.57 -6.18 11.89
C TYR A 120 6.26 -5.11 10.85
N GLU A 121 6.41 -3.84 11.22
CA GLU A 121 6.11 -2.72 10.32
C GLU A 121 6.99 -2.75 9.06
N THR A 122 8.32 -2.83 9.23
CA THR A 122 9.27 -2.84 8.11
C THR A 122 9.06 -4.04 7.20
N GLN A 123 8.82 -5.24 7.76
CA GLN A 123 8.56 -6.45 6.98
C GLN A 123 7.24 -6.36 6.22
N LEU A 124 6.20 -5.78 6.84
CA LEU A 124 4.90 -5.61 6.22
C LEU A 124 4.94 -4.57 5.07
N GLN A 125 5.64 -3.45 5.26
CA GLN A 125 5.87 -2.48 4.18
C GLN A 125 6.68 -3.08 3.03
N GLY A 126 7.72 -3.85 3.35
CA GLY A 126 8.51 -4.59 2.36
C GLY A 126 7.65 -5.58 1.58
N TYR A 127 6.78 -6.33 2.27
CA TYR A 127 5.83 -7.25 1.66
C TYR A 127 4.91 -6.53 0.65
N PHE A 128 4.25 -5.45 1.06
CA PHE A 128 3.36 -4.72 0.16
C PHE A 128 4.10 -4.02 -0.99
N THR A 129 5.33 -3.57 -0.77
CA THR A 129 6.19 -3.04 -1.84
C THR A 129 6.47 -4.10 -2.90
N ILE A 130 6.82 -5.32 -2.47
CA ILE A 130 7.08 -6.43 -3.39
C ILE A 130 5.82 -6.84 -4.14
N GLU A 131 4.67 -6.94 -3.47
CA GLU A 131 3.40 -7.26 -4.13
C GLU A 131 2.97 -6.21 -5.15
N MET A 132 3.11 -4.92 -4.81
CA MET A 132 2.92 -3.82 -5.74
C MET A 132 3.87 -3.92 -6.94
N TRP A 133 5.16 -4.11 -6.69
CA TRP A 133 6.17 -4.22 -7.75
C TRP A 133 5.88 -5.36 -8.72
N LYS A 134 5.51 -6.54 -8.21
CA LYS A 134 5.10 -7.68 -9.03
C LYS A 134 3.98 -7.29 -10.00
N LYS A 135 2.96 -6.54 -9.54
CA LYS A 135 1.86 -6.07 -10.40
C LYS A 135 2.34 -5.03 -11.43
N VAL A 136 3.16 -4.07 -11.02
CA VAL A 136 3.71 -3.02 -11.90
C VAL A 136 4.55 -3.60 -13.04
N THR A 137 5.30 -4.68 -12.79
CA THR A 137 6.17 -5.32 -13.79
C THR A 137 5.45 -6.21 -14.80
N GLN A 138 4.14 -6.47 -14.64
CA GLN A 138 3.35 -7.21 -15.62
C GLN A 138 3.14 -6.41 -16.91
N PRO A 139 2.81 -7.05 -18.05
CA PRO A 139 2.33 -6.35 -19.23
C PRO A 139 1.16 -5.43 -18.85
N LEU A 140 1.19 -4.18 -19.31
CA LEU A 140 0.25 -3.09 -18.93
C LEU A 140 0.30 -2.62 -17.47
N GLY A 141 0.97 -3.35 -16.56
CA GLY A 141 1.00 -3.04 -15.12
C GLY A 141 1.47 -1.62 -14.79
N LYS A 142 2.45 -1.08 -15.53
CA LYS A 142 2.86 0.32 -15.39
C LYS A 142 1.75 1.31 -15.72
N LYS A 143 1.00 1.07 -16.80
CA LYS A 143 -0.10 1.94 -17.23
C LYS A 143 -1.23 1.91 -16.20
N ASP A 144 -1.57 0.71 -15.71
CA ASP A 144 -2.62 0.52 -14.71
C ASP A 144 -2.23 1.18 -13.38
N PHE A 145 -0.98 1.04 -12.96
CA PHE A 145 -0.45 1.71 -11.78
C PHE A 145 -0.50 3.24 -11.90
N VAL A 146 -0.08 3.80 -13.04
CA VAL A 146 -0.16 5.27 -13.24
C VAL A 146 -1.62 5.73 -13.21
N ALA A 147 -2.53 5.00 -13.86
CA ALA A 147 -3.94 5.34 -13.86
C ALA A 147 -4.53 5.31 -12.44
N TRP A 148 -4.19 4.29 -11.65
CA TRP A 148 -4.54 4.20 -10.24
C TRP A 148 -3.98 5.37 -9.42
N PHE A 149 -2.68 5.64 -9.54
CA PHE A 149 -2.02 6.69 -8.79
C PHE A 149 -2.64 8.07 -9.07
N LEU A 150 -3.00 8.34 -10.33
CA LEU A 150 -3.70 9.57 -10.69
C LEU A 150 -5.08 9.68 -10.04
N ARG A 151 -5.85 8.58 -9.96
CA ARG A 151 -7.13 8.56 -9.23
C ARG A 151 -6.94 8.82 -7.75
N LEU A 152 -5.95 8.15 -7.14
CA LEU A 152 -5.61 8.33 -5.73
C LEU A 152 -5.35 9.81 -5.38
N VAL A 153 -4.55 10.50 -6.21
CA VAL A 153 -4.23 11.93 -6.02
C VAL A 153 -5.44 12.84 -6.29
N GLN A 154 -6.32 12.49 -7.24
CA GLN A 154 -7.51 13.29 -7.55
C GLN A 154 -8.51 13.39 -6.39
N TYR A 155 -8.50 12.44 -5.47
CA TYR A 155 -9.36 12.44 -4.29
C TYR A 155 -8.70 13.07 -3.05
N CYS A 156 -7.40 13.34 -3.08
CA CYS A 156 -6.57 13.87 -2.00
C CYS A 156 -6.71 15.40 -1.80
N GLY A 157 -7.83 16.01 -2.19
CA GLY A 157 -7.93 17.48 -2.17
C GLY A 157 -9.29 18.10 -2.51
N LYS A 158 -10.37 17.31 -2.64
CA LYS A 158 -11.68 17.83 -3.02
C LYS A 158 -12.59 18.20 -1.85
N ASP A 159 -12.22 17.87 -0.62
CA ASP A 159 -13.10 18.03 0.54
C ASP A 159 -13.13 19.48 1.09
N GLY A 160 -12.51 20.45 0.41
CA GLY A 160 -12.37 21.84 0.88
C GLY A 160 -13.07 22.94 0.08
N GLU A 161 -13.49 22.72 -1.17
CA GLU A 161 -13.95 23.81 -2.05
C GLU A 161 -15.48 23.94 -2.18
N ASP A 162 -16.27 22.91 -1.85
CA ASP A 162 -17.74 22.94 -2.02
C ASP A 162 -18.51 23.59 -0.85
N SER A 163 -17.83 24.18 0.14
CA SER A 163 -18.48 24.84 1.29
C SER A 163 -18.52 26.38 1.21
N MET A 164 -18.14 26.99 0.08
CA MET A 164 -18.05 28.46 -0.05
C MET A 164 -19.07 29.14 -0.97
N GLN A 165 -20.17 28.49 -1.36
CA GLN A 165 -21.25 29.17 -2.07
C GLN A 165 -22.63 28.81 -1.52
N GLU A 166 -23.14 29.66 -0.61
CA GLU A 166 -24.53 30.19 -0.59
C GLU A 166 -24.79 30.95 0.73
N ASP A 167 -24.03 32.02 0.99
CA ASP A 167 -24.52 33.10 1.85
C ASP A 167 -24.57 34.37 0.99
N GLY A 168 -25.70 34.51 0.29
CA GLY A 168 -26.02 35.70 -0.46
C GLY A 168 -26.36 36.87 0.46
N PHE A 169 -25.79 38.04 0.15
CA PHE A 169 -26.33 39.36 0.45
C PHE A 169 -26.20 40.25 -0.77
#